data_AF-T2JAN6-F1
#
_entry.id   AF-T2JAN6-F1
#
_cell.length_a   1.000
_cell.length_b   1.000
_cell.length_c   1.000
_cell.angle_alpha   90.00
_cell.angle_beta   90.00
_cell.angle_gamma   90.00
#
_symmetry.space_group_name_H-M   'P 1'
#
loop_
_entity.id
_entity.type
_entity.pdbx_description
1 polymer ?
#
loop_
_entity_poly.entity_id
_entity_poly.type
_entity_poly.pdbx_seq_one_letter_code
_entity_poly.pdbx_strand_id
1 'polypeptide(L)' 'MDKKRGKGSHVTLYFGERLTIVRNPSQELKTGTIKAMLKQLGLEENDII' A
#
# COMPACT_ATOMS: atom_id res chain seq x y z
N MET A 1 -5.61 -13.20 5.90
CA MET A 1 -5.62 -11.81 6.40
C MET A 1 -5.26 -11.83 7.87
N ASP A 2 -3.99 -11.58 8.21
CA ASP A 2 -3.50 -11.63 9.59
C ASP A 2 -4.06 -10.45 10.39
N LYS A 3 -5.09 -10.72 11.20
CA LYS A 3 -5.88 -9.74 11.98
C LYS A 3 -5.19 -9.26 13.27
N LYS A 4 -3.85 -9.35 13.38
CA LYS A 4 -3.12 -9.12 14.64
C LYS A 4 -2.59 -7.70 14.87
N ARG A 5 -2.78 -6.75 13.95
CA ARG A 5 -2.43 -5.33 14.18
C ARG A 5 -3.70 -4.48 14.17
N GLY A 6 -3.99 -3.89 15.33
CA GLY A 6 -5.32 -3.40 15.71
C GLY A 6 -5.93 -2.33 14.82
N LYS A 7 -7.27 -2.26 14.89
CA LYS A 7 -8.09 -1.07 14.62
C LYS A 7 -7.75 -0.28 13.34
N GLY A 8 -7.64 -1.00 12.21
CA GLY A 8 -8.16 -0.57 10.89
C GLY A 8 -7.59 0.69 10.20
N SER A 9 -6.55 1.35 10.70
CA SER A 9 -5.99 2.54 10.02
C SER A 9 -4.72 2.26 9.22
N HIS A 10 -4.12 1.09 9.33
CA HIS A 10 -2.87 0.76 8.63
C HIS A 10 -2.87 -0.69 8.19
N VAL A 11 -2.71 -0.94 6.90
CA VAL A 11 -2.63 -2.27 6.29
C VAL A 11 -1.28 -2.41 5.60
N THR A 12 -0.61 -3.54 5.79
CA THR A 12 0.60 -3.86 5.03
C THR A 12 0.21 -4.63 3.77
N LEU A 13 0.59 -4.11 2.61
CA LEU A 13 0.45 -4.78 1.32
C LEU A 13 1.79 -5.42 0.95
N TYR A 14 1.74 -6.68 0.51
CA TYR A 14 2.91 -7.44 0.09
C TYR A 14 2.83 -7.69 -1.42
N PHE A 15 3.95 -7.54 -2.13
CA PHE A 15 4.11 -7.85 -3.54
C PHE A 15 5.42 -8.62 -3.75
N GLY A 16 5.32 -9.94 -3.88
CA GLY A 16 6.48 -10.83 -3.81
C GLY A 16 7.21 -10.67 -2.48
N GLU A 17 8.48 -10.28 -2.53
CA GLU A 17 9.32 -10.01 -1.35
C GLU A 17 9.24 -8.54 -0.87
N ARG A 18 8.55 -7.68 -1.61
CA ARG A 18 8.42 -6.25 -1.31
C ARG A 18 7.15 -6.00 -0.51
N LEU A 19 7.15 -4.93 0.28
CA LEU A 19 5.98 -4.51 1.04
C LEU A 19 5.82 -2.99 1.09
N THR A 20 4.58 -2.55 1.29
CA THR A 20 4.24 -1.15 1.55
C THR A 20 3.16 -1.05 2.63
N ILE A 21 3.04 0.10 3.28
CA ILE A 21 2.04 0.34 4.32
C ILE A 21 0.99 1.33 3.79
N VAL A 22 -0.24 0.84 3.64
CA VAL A 22 -1.42 1.62 3.29
C VAL A 22 -2.03 2.20 4.55
N ARG A 23 -2.13 3.52 4.64
CA ARG A 23 -2.86 4.19 5.72
C ARG A 23 -4.31 4.37 5.30
N ASN A 24 -5.22 3.98 6.17
CA ASN A 24 -6.67 4.12 6.08
C ASN A 24 -7.20 3.69 4.70
N PRO A 25 -7.23 2.38 4.39
CA PRO A 25 -7.61 1.89 3.06
C PRO A 25 -9.05 2.25 2.68
N SER A 26 -9.87 2.69 3.64
CA SER A 26 -11.24 3.18 3.41
C SER A 26 -11.31 4.63 2.89
N GLN A 27 -10.18 5.34 2.81
CA GLN A 27 -10.09 6.69 2.26
C GLN A 27 -9.31 6.70 0.95
N GLU A 28 -9.63 7.67 0.08
CA GLU A 28 -8.90 7.88 -1.15
C GLU A 28 -7.42 8.21 -0.86
N LEU A 29 -6.53 7.44 -1.51
CA LEU A 29 -5.10 7.65 -1.39
C LEU A 29 -4.69 8.85 -2.23
N LYS A 30 -3.98 9.80 -1.61
CA LYS A 30 -3.38 10.92 -2.34
C LYS A 30 -2.38 10.38 -3.37
N THR A 31 -2.29 11.02 -4.53
CA THR A 31 -1.37 10.63 -5.62
C THR A 31 0.08 10.48 -5.16
N GLY A 32 0.55 11.35 -4.26
CA GLY A 32 1.91 11.24 -3.69
C GLY A 32 2.11 9.98 -2.83
N THR A 33 1.06 9.53 -2.14
CA THR A 33 1.08 8.27 -1.38
C THR A 33 1.13 7.07 -2.30
N ILE A 34 0.34 7.07 -3.37
CA ILE A 34 0.38 6.01 -4.39
C ILE A 34 1.78 5.93 -5.00
N LYS A 35 2.34 7.05 -5.48
CA LYS A 35 3.71 7.08 -6.03
C LYS A 35 4.77 6.53 -5.07
N ALA A 36 4.68 6.86 -3.78
CA ALA A 36 5.58 6.33 -2.77
C ALA A 36 5.41 4.81 -2.57
N MET A 37 4.15 4.33 -2.54
CA MET A 37 3.83 2.91 -2.46
C MET A 37 4.36 2.14 -3.67
N LEU A 38 4.16 2.65 -4.88
CA LEU A 38 4.70 2.06 -6.12
C LEU A 38 6.21 1.96 -6.06
N LYS A 39 6.91 3.02 -5.64
CA LYS A 39 8.36 2.98 -5.47
C LYS A 39 8.81 1.92 -4.45
N GLN A 40 8.09 1.75 -3.35
CA GLN A 40 8.39 0.72 -2.34
C GLN A 40 8.15 -0.69 -2.86
N LEU A 41 7.12 -0.86 -3.69
CA LEU A 41 6.83 -2.11 -4.38
C LEU A 41 7.68 -2.30 -5.65
N GLY A 42 8.50 -1.30 -6.00
CA GLY A 42 9.28 -1.23 -7.24
C GLY A 42 8.42 -1.48 -8.48
N LEU A 43 7.24 -0.89 -8.48
CA LEU A 43 6.28 -0.83 -9.58
C LEU A 43 6.31 0.58 -10.18
N GLU A 44 5.95 0.67 -11.46
CA GLU A 44 5.66 1.93 -12.14
C GLU A 44 4.15 2.14 -12.27
N GLU A 45 3.71 3.37 -12.54
CA GLU A 45 2.28 3.67 -12.74
C GLU A 45 1.69 2.85 -13.91
N ASN A 46 2.51 2.56 -14.93
CA ASN A 46 2.13 1.75 -16.08
C ASN A 46 1.85 0.27 -15.75
N ASP A 47 2.27 -0.23 -14.58
CA ASP A 47 2.00 -1.62 -14.17
C ASP A 47 0.57 -1.82 -13.65
N ILE A 48 -0.17 -0.73 -13.40
CA ILE A 48 -1.50 -0.75 -12.76
C ILE A 48 -2.61 -0.30 -13.71
N ILE A 49 -2.25 0.28 -14.86
CA ILE A 49 -3.19 0.79 -15.88
C ILE A 49 -3.62 -0.34 -16.83
#